data_AF-A0AAD3R527-F1
#
_entry.id   AF-A0AAD3R527-F1
#
_cell.length_a   1.000
_cell.length_b   1.000
_cell.length_c   1.000
_cell.angle_alpha   90.00
_cell.angle_beta   90.00
_cell.angle_gamma   90.00
#
_symmetry.space_group_name_H-M   'P 1'
#
loop_
_entity.id
_entity.type
_entity.pdbx_description
1 polymer ?
#
loop_
_entity_poly.entity_id
_entity_poly.type
_entity_poly.pdbx_seq_one_letter_code
_entity_poly.pdbx_strand_id
1 'polypeptide(L)'
;EQEFLQKQQQDLDGALKKIIQQHKLEIATIERDCLNHKQQLMRAREAAMWELEERHLQEKHQQLKQQLKDQYFLQRHQLLKRHEKEMEQMQRYNQRLIEEMKNKQTQERVRLPKIQRSEAKTRMAMFKKSLRITATAAVTPEQERERIKQFASQEEKRQKNERLHQHQKHENQMRDLQLQCDSNIRELQQLQNEKCHLLIEHETEKLKELDEEHSQEIKEWREKLRPRKKVAFLILKENVSKH
;
A
#
# COMPACT_ATOMS: atom_id res chain seq x y z
N GLU A 1 -71.25 84.24 20.95
CA GLU A 1 -71.12 83.06 21.84
C GLU A 1 -71.22 81.74 21.06
N GLN A 2 -72.23 81.55 20.21
CA GLN A 2 -72.33 80.36 19.33
C GLN A 2 -71.14 80.16 18.38
N GLU A 3 -70.65 81.20 17.70
CA GLU A 3 -69.48 81.08 16.80
C GLU A 3 -68.19 80.68 17.54
N PHE A 4 -68.03 81.13 18.78
CA PHE A 4 -66.87 80.79 19.62
C PHE A 4 -66.90 79.31 20.02
N LEU A 5 -68.07 78.82 20.47
CA LEU A 5 -68.29 77.41 20.76
C LEU A 5 -68.09 76.53 19.52
N GLN A 6 -68.58 76.97 18.36
CA GLN A 6 -68.42 76.24 17.10
C GLN A 6 -66.96 76.16 16.65
N LYS A 7 -66.19 77.24 16.83
CA LYS A 7 -64.75 77.26 16.53
C LYS A 7 -63.96 76.36 17.47
N GLN A 8 -64.27 76.39 18.77
CA GLN A 8 -63.64 75.50 19.75
C GLN A 8 -63.95 74.02 19.48
N GLN A 9 -65.18 73.71 19.04
CA GLN A 9 -65.57 72.36 18.61
C GLN A 9 -64.79 71.92 17.35
N GLN A 10 -64.65 72.80 16.35
CA GLN A 10 -63.86 72.52 15.14
C GLN A 10 -62.38 72.30 15.43
N ASP A 11 -61.79 73.11 16.33
CA ASP A 11 -60.40 72.98 16.73
C ASP A 11 -60.16 71.65 17.49
N LEU A 12 -61.10 71.28 18.37
CA LEU A 12 -61.08 70.00 19.08
C LEU A 12 -61.19 68.82 18.11
N ASP A 13 -62.15 68.84 17.18
CA ASP A 13 -62.34 67.82 16.15
C ASP A 13 -61.13 67.70 15.22
N GLY A 14 -60.50 68.84 14.87
CA GLY A 14 -59.27 68.89 14.09
C GLY A 14 -58.07 68.27 14.81
N ALA A 15 -57.92 68.54 16.10
CA ALA A 15 -56.88 67.93 16.94
C ALA A 15 -57.11 66.41 17.09
N LEU A 16 -58.35 65.99 17.34
CA LEU A 16 -58.75 64.58 17.43
C LEU A 16 -58.45 63.83 16.13
N LYS A 17 -58.78 64.39 14.97
CA LYS A 17 -58.46 63.80 13.66
C LYS A 17 -56.96 63.64 13.45
N LYS A 18 -56.16 64.65 13.82
CA LYS A 18 -54.68 64.57 13.73
C LYS A 18 -54.12 63.46 14.61
N ILE A 19 -54.57 63.35 15.86
CA ILE A 19 -54.15 62.28 16.78
C ILE A 19 -54.53 60.90 16.22
N ILE A 20 -55.75 60.73 15.74
CA ILE A 20 -56.20 59.47 15.13
C ILE A 20 -55.34 59.12 13.91
N GLN A 21 -55.02 60.10 13.07
CA GLN A 21 -54.22 59.87 11.87
C GLN A 21 -52.75 59.54 12.19
N GLN A 22 -52.17 60.21 13.18
CA GLN A 22 -50.85 59.89 13.73
C GLN A 22 -50.82 58.45 14.27
N HIS A 23 -51.82 58.07 15.08
CA HIS A 23 -51.91 56.73 15.65
C HIS A 23 -52.07 55.64 14.58
N LYS A 24 -52.87 55.91 13.52
CA LYS A 24 -52.99 54.99 12.37
C LYS A 24 -51.66 54.79 11.65
N LEU A 25 -50.87 55.86 11.48
CA LEU A 25 -49.55 55.78 10.86
C LEU A 25 -48.55 55.02 11.73
N GLU A 26 -48.57 55.25 13.04
CA GLU A 26 -47.74 54.54 14.01
C GLU A 26 -48.05 53.04 14.02
N ILE A 27 -49.34 52.67 14.09
CA ILE A 27 -49.78 51.26 14.00
C ILE A 27 -49.29 50.62 12.69
N ALA A 28 -49.54 51.26 11.55
CA ALA A 28 -49.12 50.74 10.25
C ALA A 28 -47.59 50.61 10.11
N THR A 29 -46.82 51.41 10.83
CA THR A 29 -45.36 51.34 10.86
C THR A 29 -44.89 50.17 11.72
N ILE A 30 -45.44 50.03 12.93
CA ILE A 30 -45.13 48.93 13.85
C ILE A 30 -45.48 47.58 13.22
N GLU A 31 -46.64 47.47 12.56
CA GLU A 31 -47.07 46.24 11.87
C GLU A 31 -46.10 45.87 10.75
N ARG A 32 -45.66 46.86 9.97
CA ARG A 32 -44.67 46.67 8.90
C ARG A 32 -43.32 46.20 9.45
N ASP A 33 -42.84 46.82 10.52
CA ASP A 33 -41.56 46.47 11.14
C ASP A 33 -41.61 45.08 11.78
N CYS A 34 -42.71 44.73 12.44
CA CYS A 34 -42.94 43.39 12.99
C CYS A 34 -42.95 42.32 11.88
N LEU A 35 -43.65 42.60 10.76
CA LEU A 35 -43.68 41.71 9.60
C LEU A 35 -42.29 41.54 8.99
N ASN A 36 -41.55 42.63 8.81
CA ASN A 36 -40.18 42.60 8.30
C ASN A 36 -39.25 41.79 9.21
N HIS A 37 -39.33 41.99 10.52
CA HIS A 37 -38.52 41.26 11.49
C HIS A 37 -38.83 39.77 11.47
N LYS A 38 -40.12 39.39 11.46
CA LYS A 38 -40.56 38.00 11.31
C LYS A 38 -39.99 37.36 10.04
N GLN A 39 -40.05 38.05 8.90
CA GLN A 39 -39.50 37.54 7.65
C GLN A 39 -37.98 37.38 7.69
N GLN A 40 -37.27 38.33 8.31
CA GLN A 40 -35.83 38.25 8.48
C GLN A 40 -35.43 37.02 9.31
N LEU A 41 -36.14 36.77 10.42
CA LEU A 41 -35.94 35.57 11.24
C LEU A 41 -36.19 34.28 10.45
N MET A 42 -37.26 34.24 9.65
CA MET A 42 -37.56 33.09 8.79
C MET A 42 -36.46 32.86 7.74
N ARG A 43 -35.94 33.92 7.08
CA ARG A 43 -34.81 33.83 6.14
C ARG A 43 -33.55 33.34 6.83
N ALA A 44 -33.23 33.89 8.00
CA ALA A 44 -32.05 33.51 8.79
C ALA A 44 -32.12 32.04 9.21
N ARG A 45 -33.28 31.56 9.65
CA ARG A 45 -33.51 30.15 9.99
C ARG A 45 -33.29 29.24 8.78
N GLU A 46 -33.88 29.55 7.63
CA GLU A 46 -33.69 28.74 6.41
C GLU A 46 -32.23 28.73 5.94
N ALA A 47 -31.54 29.89 6.00
CA ALA A 47 -30.12 29.97 5.68
C ALA A 47 -29.26 29.09 6.61
N ALA A 48 -29.50 29.17 7.92
CA ALA A 48 -28.80 28.34 8.91
C ALA A 48 -29.04 26.84 8.69
N MET A 49 -30.26 26.44 8.30
CA MET A 49 -30.58 25.05 7.95
C MET A 49 -29.75 24.56 6.75
N TRP A 50 -29.61 25.38 5.70
CA TRP A 50 -28.83 25.00 4.52
C TRP A 50 -27.32 24.93 4.81
N GLU A 51 -26.80 25.86 5.62
CA GLU A 51 -25.40 25.82 6.07
C GLU A 51 -25.11 24.58 6.90
N LEU A 52 -26.04 24.18 7.76
CA LEU A 52 -25.91 22.95 8.54
C LEU A 52 -25.94 21.71 7.65
N GLU A 53 -26.86 21.65 6.66
CA GLU A 53 -26.90 20.57 5.66
C GLU A 53 -25.57 20.46 4.90
N GLU A 54 -25.02 21.58 4.41
CA GLU A 54 -23.72 21.59 3.71
C GLU A 54 -22.58 21.11 4.59
N ARG A 55 -22.52 21.61 5.84
CA ARG A 55 -21.49 21.21 6.80
C ARG A 55 -21.56 19.72 7.09
N HIS A 56 -22.75 19.16 7.32
CA HIS A 56 -22.91 17.73 7.55
C HIS A 56 -22.42 16.88 6.37
N LEU A 57 -22.66 17.32 5.13
CA LEU A 57 -22.15 16.62 3.94
C LEU A 57 -20.61 16.64 3.89
N GLN A 58 -19.99 17.77 4.21
CA GLN A 58 -18.53 17.89 4.28
C GLN A 58 -17.92 17.05 5.41
N GLU A 59 -18.52 17.09 6.61
CA GLU A 59 -18.07 16.31 7.77
C GLU A 59 -18.17 14.81 7.49
N LYS A 60 -19.28 14.35 6.91
CA LYS A 60 -19.48 12.96 6.47
C LYS A 60 -18.36 12.53 5.51
N HIS A 61 -18.07 13.34 4.49
CA HIS A 61 -16.99 13.04 3.55
C HIS A 61 -15.63 12.95 4.23
N GLN A 62 -15.30 13.92 5.09
CA GLN A 62 -14.02 13.94 5.79
C GLN A 62 -13.86 12.72 6.73
N GLN A 63 -14.94 12.30 7.40
CA GLN A 63 -14.95 11.09 8.23
C GLN A 63 -14.70 9.83 7.39
N LEU A 64 -15.41 9.65 6.27
CA LEU A 64 -15.22 8.51 5.38
C LEU A 64 -13.80 8.48 4.80
N LYS A 65 -13.27 9.64 4.41
CA LYS A 65 -11.91 9.78 3.89
C LYS A 65 -10.86 9.39 4.92
N GLN A 66 -11.05 9.80 6.17
CA GLN A 66 -10.15 9.43 7.26
C GLN A 66 -10.22 7.93 7.56
N GLN A 67 -11.42 7.36 7.66
CA GLN A 67 -11.60 5.92 7.88
C GLN A 67 -10.94 5.07 6.78
N LEU A 68 -11.07 5.49 5.51
CA LEU A 68 -10.42 4.82 4.39
C LEU A 68 -8.89 4.84 4.53
N LYS A 69 -8.31 6.00 4.86
CA LYS A 69 -6.86 6.13 5.10
C LYS A 69 -6.37 5.25 6.25
N ASP A 70 -7.11 5.20 7.35
CA ASP A 70 -6.76 4.38 8.51
C ASP A 70 -6.81 2.88 8.17
N GLN A 71 -7.78 2.47 7.35
CA GLN A 71 -7.87 1.10 6.84
C GLN A 71 -6.65 0.74 5.97
N TYR A 72 -6.28 1.57 5.00
CA TYR A 72 -5.10 1.33 4.15
C TYR A 72 -3.78 1.40 4.92
N PHE A 73 -3.70 2.27 5.94
CA PHE A 73 -2.56 2.29 6.84
C PHE A 73 -2.38 0.93 7.54
N LEU A 74 -3.45 0.36 8.09
CA LEU A 74 -3.41 -0.97 8.69
C LEU A 74 -3.04 -2.06 7.67
N GLN A 75 -3.61 -2.01 6.47
CA GLN A 75 -3.30 -2.97 5.40
C GLN A 75 -1.82 -2.93 4.99
N ARG A 76 -1.24 -1.73 4.82
CA ARG A 76 0.18 -1.55 4.53
C ARG A 76 1.06 -2.12 5.65
N HIS A 77 0.74 -1.82 6.90
CA HIS A 77 1.47 -2.34 8.05
C HIS A 77 1.44 -3.88 8.11
N GLN A 78 0.27 -4.48 7.91
CA GLN A 78 0.13 -5.93 7.86
C GLN A 78 0.85 -6.57 6.67
N LEU A 79 0.87 -5.90 5.51
CA LEU A 79 1.60 -6.36 4.34
C LEU A 79 3.11 -6.40 4.62
N LEU A 80 3.67 -5.33 5.19
CA LEU A 80 5.09 -5.27 5.54
C LEU A 80 5.48 -6.37 6.55
N LYS A 81 4.65 -6.62 7.57
CA LYS A 81 4.88 -7.74 8.50
C LYS A 81 4.88 -9.10 7.80
N ARG A 82 4.01 -9.31 6.81
CA ARG A 82 4.02 -10.54 6.00
C ARG A 82 5.28 -10.64 5.16
N HIS A 83 5.70 -9.55 4.52
CA HIS A 83 6.92 -9.50 3.73
C HIS A 83 8.18 -9.82 4.54
N GLU A 84 8.26 -9.32 5.79
CA GLU A 84 9.34 -9.66 6.71
C GLU A 84 9.39 -11.18 6.98
N LYS A 85 8.24 -11.81 7.23
CA LYS A 85 8.17 -13.25 7.47
C LYS A 85 8.49 -14.09 6.23
N GLU A 86 8.04 -13.68 5.05
CA GLU A 86 8.40 -14.31 3.78
C GLU A 86 9.93 -14.22 3.55
N MET A 87 10.54 -13.07 3.85
CA MET A 87 11.98 -12.86 3.72
C MET A 87 12.78 -13.75 4.68
N GLU A 88 12.38 -13.82 5.96
CA GLU A 88 12.98 -14.73 6.94
C GLU A 88 12.91 -16.20 6.46
N GLN A 89 11.76 -16.61 5.91
CA GLN A 89 11.58 -17.97 5.40
C GLN A 89 12.51 -18.24 4.21
N MET A 90 12.60 -17.31 3.26
CA MET A 90 13.49 -17.43 2.09
C MET A 90 14.96 -17.53 2.51
N GLN A 91 15.40 -16.69 3.45
CA GLN A 91 16.76 -16.73 3.97
C GLN A 91 17.07 -18.08 4.65
N ARG A 92 16.16 -18.58 5.50
CA ARG A 92 16.32 -19.89 6.15
C ARG A 92 16.35 -21.03 5.13
N TYR A 93 15.53 -20.96 4.09
CA TYR A 93 15.51 -21.94 3.01
C TYR A 93 16.86 -21.97 2.25
N ASN A 94 17.34 -20.81 1.80
CA ASN A 94 18.63 -20.66 1.13
C ASN A 94 19.79 -21.14 2.02
N GLN A 95 19.76 -20.82 3.31
CA GLN A 95 20.79 -21.27 4.26
C GLN A 95 20.82 -22.81 4.37
N ARG A 96 19.65 -23.46 4.42
CA ARG A 96 19.58 -24.93 4.44
C ARG A 96 20.14 -25.55 3.16
N LEU A 97 19.83 -25.00 1.99
CA LEU A 97 20.37 -25.48 0.72
C LEU A 97 21.91 -25.41 0.68
N ILE A 98 22.48 -24.29 1.15
CA ILE A 98 23.92 -24.11 1.23
C ILE A 98 24.54 -25.14 2.18
N GLU A 99 23.94 -25.34 3.34
CA GLU A 99 24.42 -26.29 4.35
C GLU A 99 24.35 -27.74 3.84
N GLU A 100 23.27 -28.11 3.16
CA GLU A 100 23.15 -29.42 2.52
C GLU A 100 24.23 -29.64 1.46
N MET A 101 24.55 -28.64 0.65
CA MET A 101 25.62 -28.77 -0.35
C MET A 101 26.98 -28.94 0.33
N LYS A 102 27.30 -28.12 1.34
CA LYS A 102 28.54 -28.23 2.11
C LYS A 102 28.68 -29.62 2.74
N ASN A 103 27.60 -30.16 3.28
CA ASN A 103 27.59 -31.50 3.86
C ASN A 103 27.86 -32.58 2.79
N LYS A 104 27.23 -32.50 1.61
CA LYS A 104 27.51 -33.41 0.48
C LYS A 104 28.98 -33.33 0.06
N GLN A 105 29.51 -32.12 -0.14
CA GLN A 105 30.90 -31.90 -0.54
C GLN A 105 31.89 -32.43 0.50
N THR A 106 31.60 -32.24 1.79
CA THR A 106 32.42 -32.77 2.90
C THR A 106 32.47 -34.29 2.86
N GLN A 107 31.32 -34.95 2.68
CA GLN A 107 31.28 -36.42 2.56
C GLN A 107 32.06 -36.91 1.35
N GLU A 108 31.93 -36.26 0.19
CA GLU A 108 32.68 -36.60 -1.02
C GLU A 108 34.19 -36.43 -0.85
N ARG A 109 34.65 -35.34 -0.20
CA ARG A 109 36.07 -35.11 0.10
C ARG A 109 36.65 -36.18 1.03
N VAL A 110 35.87 -36.64 2.02
CA VAL A 110 36.29 -37.70 2.95
C VAL A 110 36.34 -39.09 2.27
N ARG A 111 35.42 -39.35 1.33
CA ARG A 111 35.34 -40.64 0.62
C ARG A 111 36.43 -40.78 -0.44
N LEU A 112 36.78 -39.72 -1.16
CA LEU A 112 37.69 -39.78 -2.31
C LEU A 112 39.06 -40.43 -1.99
N PRO A 113 39.79 -40.08 -0.89
CA PRO A 113 41.06 -40.72 -0.57
C PRO A 113 40.95 -42.22 -0.29
N LYS A 114 39.80 -42.69 0.23
CA LYS A 114 39.56 -44.12 0.44
C LYS A 114 39.42 -44.84 -0.90
N ILE A 115 38.64 -44.26 -1.82
CA ILE A 115 38.43 -44.77 -3.18
C ILE A 115 39.77 -44.79 -3.94
N GLN A 116 40.52 -43.69 -3.94
CA GLN A 116 41.82 -43.59 -4.60
C GLN A 116 42.81 -44.66 -4.10
N ARG A 117 42.85 -44.93 -2.79
CA ARG A 117 43.70 -46.00 -2.23
C ARG A 117 43.29 -47.39 -2.73
N SER A 118 42.00 -47.71 -2.73
CA SER A 118 41.52 -49.00 -3.23
C SER A 118 41.79 -49.17 -4.72
N GLU A 119 41.55 -48.14 -5.52
CA GLU A 119 41.81 -48.16 -6.96
C GLU A 119 43.29 -48.29 -7.29
N ALA A 120 44.15 -47.54 -6.59
CA ALA A 120 45.59 -47.62 -6.78
C ALA A 120 46.13 -49.02 -6.49
N LYS A 121 45.61 -49.69 -5.45
CA LYS A 121 45.96 -51.08 -5.14
C LYS A 121 45.57 -52.01 -6.29
N THR A 122 44.35 -51.87 -6.82
CA THR A 122 43.87 -52.69 -7.95
C THR A 122 44.66 -52.41 -9.23
N ARG A 123 44.90 -51.14 -9.57
CA ARG A 123 45.69 -50.71 -10.74
C ARG A 123 47.14 -51.21 -10.66
N MET A 124 47.77 -51.12 -9.49
CA MET A 124 49.12 -51.64 -9.25
C MET A 124 49.17 -53.18 -9.41
N ALA A 125 48.18 -53.91 -8.89
CA ALA A 125 48.10 -55.35 -9.04
C ALA A 125 47.95 -55.77 -10.53
N MET A 126 47.10 -55.06 -11.27
CA MET A 126 46.94 -55.25 -12.72
C MET A 126 48.23 -54.94 -13.48
N PHE A 127 48.92 -53.85 -13.15
CA PHE A 127 50.20 -53.49 -13.78
C PHE A 127 51.28 -54.55 -13.53
N LYS A 128 51.42 -55.02 -12.28
CA LYS A 128 52.34 -56.13 -11.95
C LYS A 128 52.00 -57.42 -12.70
N LYS A 129 50.71 -57.74 -12.85
CA LYS A 129 50.28 -58.90 -13.66
C LYS A 129 50.64 -58.72 -15.13
N SER A 130 50.43 -57.52 -15.69
CA SER A 130 50.82 -57.18 -17.07
C SER A 130 52.32 -57.29 -17.29
N LEU A 131 53.14 -56.83 -16.34
CA LEU A 131 54.60 -56.94 -16.39
C LEU A 131 55.04 -58.41 -16.45
N ARG A 132 54.44 -59.29 -15.62
CA ARG A 132 54.73 -60.74 -15.63
C ARG A 132 54.38 -61.40 -16.96
N ILE A 133 53.28 -61.00 -17.59
CA ILE A 133 52.87 -61.54 -18.90
C ILE A 133 53.81 -61.05 -20.01
N THR A 134 54.30 -59.82 -19.92
CA THR A 134 55.16 -59.18 -20.93
C THR A 134 56.66 -59.43 -20.70
N ALA A 135 57.02 -60.15 -19.64
CA ALA A 135 58.40 -60.42 -19.28
C ALA A 135 59.05 -61.36 -20.31
N THR A 136 59.76 -60.79 -21.28
CA THR A 136 60.72 -61.52 -22.12
C THR A 136 62.00 -61.76 -21.34
N ALA A 137 62.76 -62.82 -21.66
CA ALA A 137 63.99 -63.24 -20.96
C ALA A 137 65.11 -62.17 -20.89
N ALA A 138 64.92 -61.01 -21.54
CA ALA A 138 65.86 -59.88 -21.58
C ALA A 138 65.56 -58.77 -20.56
N VAL A 139 64.44 -58.79 -19.83
CA VAL A 139 64.13 -57.74 -18.85
C VAL A 139 64.79 -58.04 -17.51
N THR A 140 65.67 -57.15 -17.07
CA THR A 140 66.36 -57.31 -15.78
C THR A 140 65.45 -56.90 -14.61
N PRO A 141 65.65 -57.48 -13.41
CA PRO A 141 64.91 -57.08 -12.21
C PRO A 141 65.01 -55.58 -11.88
N GLU A 142 66.11 -54.94 -12.27
CA GLU A 142 66.34 -53.49 -12.12
C GLU A 142 65.36 -52.68 -12.99
N GLN A 143 65.17 -53.09 -14.25
CA GLN A 143 64.26 -52.43 -15.18
C GLN A 143 62.80 -52.63 -14.80
N GLU A 144 62.44 -53.78 -14.20
CA GLU A 144 61.09 -54.01 -13.67
C GLU A 144 60.80 -53.10 -12.47
N ARG A 145 61.77 -52.94 -11.56
CA ARG A 145 61.66 -51.99 -10.43
C ARG A 145 61.45 -50.56 -10.90
N GLU A 146 62.21 -50.10 -11.89
CA GLU A 146 62.09 -48.75 -12.42
C GLU A 146 60.72 -48.52 -13.11
N ARG A 147 60.22 -49.51 -13.87
CA ARG A 147 58.86 -49.44 -14.46
C ARG A 147 57.76 -49.34 -13.40
N ILE A 148 57.88 -50.07 -12.29
CA ILE A 148 56.94 -49.98 -11.16
C ILE A 148 56.97 -48.59 -10.51
N LYS A 149 58.16 -48.01 -10.35
CA LYS A 149 58.34 -46.65 -9.80
C LYS A 149 57.72 -45.58 -10.69
N GLN A 150 57.93 -45.68 -12.01
CA GLN A 150 57.31 -44.77 -12.98
C GLN A 150 55.78 -44.86 -12.96
N PHE A 151 55.23 -46.07 -12.91
CA PHE A 151 53.79 -46.27 -12.78
C PHE A 151 53.23 -45.66 -11.49
N ALA A 152 53.92 -45.84 -10.36
CA ALA A 152 53.52 -45.25 -9.09
C ALA A 152 53.50 -43.70 -9.14
N SER A 153 54.51 -43.08 -9.76
CA SER A 153 54.56 -41.63 -9.95
C SER A 153 53.44 -41.12 -10.87
N GLN A 154 53.13 -41.85 -11.95
CA GLN A 154 52.00 -41.52 -12.82
C GLN A 154 50.65 -41.64 -12.09
N GLU A 155 50.47 -42.67 -11.28
CA GLU A 155 49.24 -42.87 -10.49
C GLU A 155 49.09 -41.78 -9.43
N GLU A 156 50.17 -41.34 -8.78
CA GLU A 156 50.15 -40.21 -7.85
C GLU A 156 49.73 -38.90 -8.53
N LYS A 157 50.27 -38.65 -9.74
CA LYS A 157 49.89 -37.49 -10.55
C LYS A 157 48.40 -37.54 -10.94
N ARG A 158 47.89 -38.71 -11.34
CA ARG A 158 46.46 -38.94 -11.63
C ARG A 158 45.59 -38.58 -10.42
N GLN A 159 45.94 -39.11 -9.24
CA GLN A 159 45.19 -38.86 -8.02
C GLN A 159 45.20 -37.39 -7.60
N LYS A 160 46.33 -36.69 -7.78
CA LYS A 160 46.43 -35.25 -7.52
C LYS A 160 45.52 -34.45 -8.45
N ASN A 161 45.50 -34.77 -9.74
CA ASN A 161 44.65 -34.12 -10.72
C ASN A 161 43.15 -34.35 -10.44
N GLU A 162 42.78 -35.58 -10.05
CA GLU A 162 41.41 -35.91 -9.66
C GLU A 162 40.94 -35.13 -8.43
N ARG A 163 41.79 -34.97 -7.41
CA ARG A 163 41.50 -34.11 -6.25
C ARG A 163 41.30 -32.65 -6.65
N LEU A 164 42.15 -32.13 -7.55
CA LEU A 164 42.02 -30.76 -8.06
C LEU A 164 40.70 -30.57 -8.82
N HIS A 165 40.36 -31.52 -9.69
CA HIS A 165 39.11 -31.47 -10.45
C HIS A 165 37.88 -31.54 -9.54
N GLN A 166 37.89 -32.40 -8.52
CA GLN A 166 36.82 -32.46 -7.51
C GLN A 166 36.68 -31.11 -6.79
N HIS A 167 37.79 -30.50 -6.37
CA HIS A 167 37.76 -29.21 -5.70
C HIS A 167 37.19 -28.11 -6.60
N GLN A 168 37.63 -28.01 -7.87
CA GLN A 168 37.08 -27.05 -8.83
C GLN A 168 35.58 -27.26 -9.08
N LYS A 169 35.13 -28.52 -9.18
CA LYS A 169 33.71 -28.85 -9.29
C LYS A 169 32.93 -28.35 -8.09
N HIS A 170 33.43 -28.58 -6.88
CA HIS A 170 32.81 -28.12 -5.63
C HIS A 170 32.71 -26.58 -5.58
N GLU A 171 33.78 -25.88 -5.96
CA GLU A 171 33.80 -24.40 -6.02
C GLU A 171 32.77 -23.85 -7.01
N ASN A 172 32.68 -24.44 -8.21
CA ASN A 172 31.70 -24.01 -9.21
C ASN A 172 30.26 -24.24 -8.73
N GLN A 173 29.97 -25.42 -8.17
CA GLN A 173 28.64 -25.71 -7.60
C GLN A 173 28.27 -24.73 -6.47
N MET A 174 29.22 -24.41 -5.58
CA MET A 174 29.02 -23.42 -4.51
C MET A 174 28.69 -22.04 -5.07
N ARG A 175 29.42 -21.60 -6.10
CA ARG A 175 29.19 -20.32 -6.77
C ARG A 175 27.81 -20.27 -7.40
N ASP A 176 27.43 -21.31 -8.15
CA ASP A 176 26.15 -21.36 -8.85
C ASP A 176 24.97 -21.37 -7.86
N LEU A 177 25.07 -22.13 -6.76
CA LEU A 177 24.03 -22.09 -5.73
C LEU A 177 23.93 -20.74 -5.05
N GLN A 178 25.06 -20.07 -4.76
CA GLN A 178 25.02 -18.74 -4.16
C GLN A 178 24.31 -17.74 -5.08
N LEU A 179 24.62 -17.77 -6.39
CA LEU A 179 23.94 -16.94 -7.38
C LEU A 179 22.44 -17.22 -7.45
N GLN A 180 22.05 -18.50 -7.36
CA GLN A 180 20.65 -18.89 -7.29
C GLN A 180 19.97 -18.35 -6.02
N CYS A 181 20.60 -18.48 -4.85
CA CYS A 181 20.07 -17.94 -3.60
C CYS A 181 19.88 -16.41 -3.68
N ASP A 182 20.86 -15.70 -4.24
CA ASP A 182 20.78 -14.25 -4.43
C ASP A 182 19.68 -13.87 -5.44
N SER A 183 19.49 -14.66 -6.49
CA SER A 183 18.38 -14.50 -7.44
C SER A 183 17.03 -14.68 -6.76
N ASN A 184 16.86 -15.73 -5.96
CA ASN A 184 15.61 -15.99 -5.23
C ASN A 184 15.24 -14.83 -4.30
N ILE A 185 16.23 -14.23 -3.62
CA ILE A 185 16.00 -13.07 -2.75
C ILE A 185 15.55 -11.86 -3.58
N ARG A 186 16.21 -11.57 -4.70
CA ARG A 186 15.86 -10.44 -5.57
C ARG A 186 14.45 -10.58 -6.16
N GLU A 187 14.10 -11.78 -6.64
CA GLU A 187 12.78 -12.06 -7.18
C GLU A 187 11.69 -11.89 -6.10
N LEU A 188 11.92 -12.40 -4.88
CA LEU A 188 11.01 -12.18 -3.77
C LEU A 188 10.84 -10.69 -3.44
N GLN A 189 11.94 -9.92 -3.39
CA GLN A 189 11.88 -8.47 -3.16
C GLN A 189 11.10 -7.75 -4.26
N GLN A 190 11.28 -8.15 -5.53
CA GLN A 190 10.54 -7.59 -6.65
C GLN A 190 9.04 -7.81 -6.48
N LEU A 191 8.62 -9.06 -6.21
CA LEU A 191 7.21 -9.38 -5.97
C LEU A 191 6.63 -8.61 -4.77
N GLN A 192 7.42 -8.42 -3.72
CA GLN A 192 7.02 -7.62 -2.56
C GLN A 192 6.84 -6.15 -2.92
N ASN A 193 7.72 -5.58 -3.73
CA ASN A 193 7.59 -4.20 -4.21
C ASN A 193 6.36 -4.02 -5.10
N GLU A 194 6.10 -4.95 -6.01
CA GLU A 194 4.90 -4.95 -6.87
C GLU A 194 3.62 -4.98 -6.02
N LYS A 195 3.55 -5.84 -4.99
CA LYS A 195 2.42 -5.87 -4.04
C LYS A 195 2.22 -4.53 -3.33
N CYS A 196 3.32 -3.88 -2.91
CA CYS A 196 3.25 -2.56 -2.28
C CYS A 196 2.74 -1.48 -3.23
N HIS A 197 3.23 -1.48 -4.48
CA HIS A 197 2.80 -0.54 -5.51
C HIS A 197 1.30 -0.69 -5.79
N LEU A 198 0.83 -1.90 -6.05
CA LEU A 198 -0.58 -2.19 -6.31
C LEU A 198 -1.48 -1.73 -5.15
N LEU A 199 -1.03 -1.91 -3.90
CA LEU A 199 -1.79 -1.47 -2.73
C LEU A 199 -1.93 0.06 -2.68
N ILE A 200 -0.87 0.79 -3.00
CA ILE A 200 -0.86 2.26 -3.02
C ILE A 200 -1.70 2.80 -4.20
N GLU A 201 -1.61 2.17 -5.37
CA GLU A 201 -2.43 2.52 -6.52
C GLU A 201 -3.92 2.34 -6.19
N HIS A 202 -4.29 1.22 -5.58
CA HIS A 202 -5.66 0.96 -5.17
C HIS A 202 -6.14 1.91 -4.05
N GLU A 203 -5.28 2.28 -3.09
CA GLU A 203 -5.57 3.34 -2.09
C GLU A 203 -5.87 4.68 -2.78
N THR A 204 -5.06 5.05 -3.77
CA THR A 204 -5.18 6.31 -4.51
C THR A 204 -6.45 6.34 -5.33
N GLU A 205 -6.77 5.25 -6.04
CA GLU A 205 -7.99 5.11 -6.82
C GLU A 205 -9.23 5.20 -5.93
N LYS A 206 -9.26 4.50 -4.80
CA LYS A 206 -10.40 4.55 -3.86
C LYS A 206 -10.59 5.92 -3.23
N LEU A 207 -9.52 6.65 -2.91
CA LEU A 207 -9.62 8.02 -2.44
C LEU A 207 -10.19 8.95 -3.52
N LYS A 208 -9.78 8.75 -4.77
CA LYS A 208 -10.29 9.52 -5.92
C LYS A 208 -11.77 9.26 -6.16
N GLU A 209 -12.20 8.00 -6.17
CA GLU A 209 -13.62 7.61 -6.27
C GLU A 209 -14.45 8.27 -5.17
N LEU A 210 -13.98 8.25 -3.92
CA LEU A 210 -14.67 8.88 -2.79
C LEU A 210 -14.79 10.42 -2.95
N ASP A 211 -13.75 11.07 -3.45
CA ASP A 211 -13.76 12.51 -3.73
C ASP A 211 -14.71 12.86 -4.89
N GLU A 212 -14.79 12.02 -5.92
CA GLU A 212 -15.72 12.15 -7.05
C GLU A 212 -17.18 11.96 -6.61
N GLU A 213 -17.46 10.93 -5.81
CA GLU A 213 -18.79 10.68 -5.22
C GLU A 213 -19.25 11.86 -4.36
N HIS A 214 -18.39 12.40 -3.51
CA HIS A 214 -18.71 13.57 -2.69
C HIS A 214 -18.98 14.82 -3.55
N SER A 215 -18.17 15.04 -4.59
CA SER A 215 -18.35 16.15 -5.51
C SER A 215 -19.72 16.08 -6.21
N GLN A 216 -20.14 14.87 -6.60
CA GLN A 216 -21.45 14.62 -7.18
C GLN A 216 -22.59 14.81 -6.14
N GLU A 217 -22.43 14.32 -4.91
CA GLU A 217 -23.40 14.50 -3.82
C GLU A 217 -23.63 16.00 -3.52
N ILE A 218 -22.57 16.81 -3.46
CA ILE A 218 -22.65 18.26 -3.28
C ILE A 218 -23.35 18.93 -4.46
N LYS A 219 -23.06 18.51 -5.69
CA LYS A 219 -23.71 19.06 -6.89
C LYS A 219 -25.22 18.81 -6.86
N GLU A 220 -25.64 17.59 -6.57
CA GLU A 220 -27.04 17.21 -6.46
C GLU A 220 -27.76 17.93 -5.32
N TRP A 221 -27.11 18.05 -4.17
CA TRP A 221 -27.64 18.82 -3.04
C TRP A 221 -27.85 20.29 -3.44
N ARG A 222 -26.88 20.91 -4.11
CA ARG A 222 -26.99 22.30 -4.60
C ARG A 222 -28.11 22.46 -5.62
N GLU A 223 -28.32 21.48 -6.51
CA GLU A 223 -29.42 21.48 -7.47
C GLU A 223 -30.79 21.40 -6.77
N LYS A 224 -30.93 20.51 -5.76
CA LYS A 224 -32.14 20.39 -4.93
C LYS A 224 -32.38 21.65 -4.06
N LEU A 225 -31.31 22.34 -3.67
CA LEU A 225 -31.39 23.54 -2.86
C LEU A 225 -31.93 24.76 -3.63
N ARG A 226 -31.63 24.88 -4.93
CA ARG A 226 -32.06 26.04 -5.75
C ARG A 226 -33.60 26.22 -5.76
N PRO A 227 -34.43 25.20 -6.03
CA PRO A 227 -35.89 25.31 -5.92
C PRO A 227 -36.35 25.65 -4.50
N ARG A 228 -35.77 25.04 -3.46
CA ARG A 228 -36.11 25.31 -2.05
C ARG A 228 -35.88 26.79 -1.69
N LYS A 229 -34.74 27.35 -2.10
CA LYS A 229 -34.42 28.79 -1.98
C LYS A 229 -35.47 29.67 -2.65
N LYS A 230 -35.87 29.30 -3.87
CA LYS A 230 -36.88 30.05 -4.64
C LYS A 230 -38.26 29.99 -3.97
N VAL A 231 -38.69 28.82 -3.50
CA VAL A 231 -39.98 28.64 -2.79
C VAL A 231 -39.98 29.41 -1.48
N ALA A 232 -38.91 29.31 -0.67
CA ALA A 232 -38.77 30.08 0.55
C ALA A 232 -38.88 31.59 0.28
N PHE A 233 -38.24 32.08 -0.79
CA PHE A 233 -38.35 33.47 -1.20
C PHE A 233 -39.78 33.87 -1.64
N LEU A 234 -40.48 33.02 -2.37
CA LEU A 234 -41.86 33.26 -2.82
C LEU A 234 -42.86 33.28 -1.66
N ILE A 235 -42.76 32.33 -0.72
CA ILE A 235 -43.61 32.29 0.49
C ILE A 235 -43.43 33.57 1.33
N LEU A 236 -42.20 34.07 1.41
CA LEU A 236 -41.92 35.32 2.11
C LEU A 236 -42.47 36.55 1.37
N LYS A 237 -42.60 36.50 0.03
CA LYS A 237 -43.23 37.57 -0.77
C LYS A 237 -44.76 37.53 -0.71
N GLU A 238 -45.40 36.36 -0.80
CA GLU A 238 -46.87 36.27 -0.74
C GLU A 238 -47.45 36.74 0.60
N ASN A 239 -46.71 36.58 1.69
CA ASN A 239 -47.08 37.13 3.00
C ASN A 239 -46.98 38.67 3.07
N VAL A 240 -46.35 39.34 2.08
CA VAL A 240 -46.32 40.82 1.96
C VAL A 240 -47.52 41.33 1.18
N SER A 241 -48.07 40.57 0.23
CA SER A 241 -49.18 41.03 -0.62
C SER A 241 -50.57 40.78 -0.04
N LYS A 242 -50.69 40.06 1.08
CA LYS A 242 -51.98 39.75 1.73
C LYS A 242 -52.38 40.71 2.86
N HIS A 243 -51.54 41.70 3.18
CA HIS A 243 -51.79 42.76 4.17
C HIS A 243 -51.37 44.11 3.60
#